data_AF-A0A4V2VGD8-F1
#
_entry.id   AF-A0A4V2VGD8-F1
#
_cell.length_a   1.000
_cell.length_b   1.000
_cell.length_c   1.000
_cell.angle_alpha   90.00
_cell.angle_beta   90.00
_cell.angle_gamma   90.00
#
_symmetry.space_group_name_H-M   'P 1'
#
loop_
_entity.id
_entity.type
_entity.pdbx_description
1 polymer ?
#
loop_
_entity_poly.entity_id
_entity_poly.type
_entity_poly.pdbx_seq_one_letter_code
_entity_poly.pdbx_strand_id
1 'polypeptide(L)'
;MRQRHRRKTAPKDAARFLAVALTRHAATRYASGMVSARGLLGIETTGWEGDTLSQWVEEHPTKGLHLSLAVVFSGFENIANREWWRTPDAESRGYLNQLAAWGYPLSHVEQLAAGIQPDPDQADGEDAAAE
;
A
#
# COMPACT_ATOMS: atom_id res chain seq x y z
N MET A 1 8.95 4.57 -4.28
CA MET A 1 7.91 4.12 -3.34
C MET A 1 7.62 5.25 -2.34
N ARG A 2 6.42 5.86 -2.35
CA ARG A 2 6.08 7.01 -1.49
C ARG A 2 5.88 6.56 -0.02
N GLN A 3 6.16 7.42 0.95
CA GLN A 3 6.32 7.07 2.38
C GLN A 3 5.01 6.71 3.13
N ARG A 4 4.38 5.59 2.78
CA ARG A 4 3.17 5.04 3.46
C ARG A 4 3.48 4.31 4.78
N HIS A 5 4.75 4.20 5.16
CA HIS A 5 5.24 3.40 6.29
C HIS A 5 5.63 4.22 7.53
N ARG A 6 5.41 5.54 7.55
CA ARG A 6 5.88 6.42 8.63
C ARG A 6 5.09 6.40 9.94
N ARG A 7 3.96 5.68 10.00
CA ARG A 7 3.13 5.65 11.21
C ARG A 7 3.70 4.68 12.24
N LYS A 8 3.92 5.16 13.47
CA LYS A 8 4.40 4.36 14.62
C LYS A 8 3.38 3.31 15.09
N THR A 9 2.10 3.53 14.81
CA THR A 9 0.98 2.66 15.20
C THR A 9 0.08 2.40 13.99
N ALA A 10 -0.31 1.15 13.81
CA ALA A 10 -1.30 0.76 12.83
C ALA A 10 -2.65 1.47 13.08
N PRO A 11 -3.41 1.81 12.03
CA PRO A 11 -4.76 2.36 12.17
C PRO A 11 -5.70 1.42 12.94
N LYS A 12 -6.69 1.99 13.64
CA LYS A 12 -7.61 1.23 14.53
C LYS A 12 -8.44 0.18 13.78
N ASP A 13 -8.75 0.43 12.52
CA ASP A 13 -9.53 -0.42 11.62
C ASP A 13 -8.66 -1.30 10.71
N ALA A 14 -7.34 -1.34 10.90
CA ALA A 14 -6.41 -2.11 10.08
C ALA A 14 -6.79 -3.59 9.95
N ALA A 15 -7.22 -4.23 11.05
CA ALA A 15 -7.66 -5.63 11.04
C ALA A 15 -8.89 -5.84 10.13
N ARG A 16 -9.85 -4.91 10.15
CA ARG A 16 -11.02 -4.96 9.27
C ARG A 16 -10.59 -4.79 7.81
N PHE A 17 -9.71 -3.83 7.52
CA PHE A 17 -9.17 -3.64 6.17
C PHE A 17 -8.45 -4.90 5.67
N LEU A 18 -7.58 -5.51 6.49
CA LEU A 18 -6.88 -6.75 6.14
C LEU A 18 -7.85 -7.90 5.84
N ALA A 19 -8.90 -8.06 6.65
CA ALA A 19 -9.90 -9.10 6.42
C ALA A 19 -10.62 -8.90 5.07
N VAL A 20 -10.99 -7.66 4.72
CA VAL A 20 -11.59 -7.35 3.42
C VAL A 20 -10.57 -7.57 2.29
N ALA A 21 -9.34 -7.08 2.46
CA ALA A 21 -8.27 -7.22 1.48
C ALA A 21 -8.00 -8.69 1.13
N LEU A 22 -7.80 -9.54 2.14
CA LEU A 22 -7.47 -10.96 1.94
C LEU A 22 -8.64 -11.78 1.38
N THR A 23 -9.88 -11.46 1.76
CA THR A 23 -11.05 -12.25 1.33
C THR A 23 -11.50 -11.86 -0.07
N ARG A 24 -11.57 -10.55 -0.36
CA ARG A 24 -12.06 -10.04 -1.65
C ARG A 24 -11.00 -10.13 -2.74
N HIS A 25 -9.72 -9.93 -2.43
CA HIS A 25 -8.70 -9.74 -3.46
C HIS A 25 -7.76 -10.95 -3.52
N ALA A 26 -8.05 -11.90 -4.41
CA ALA A 26 -7.20 -13.08 -4.61
C ALA A 26 -5.74 -12.71 -4.93
N ALA A 27 -5.54 -11.61 -5.65
CA ALA A 27 -4.22 -11.13 -6.05
C ALA A 27 -3.37 -10.60 -4.87
N THR A 28 -3.98 -10.09 -3.79
CA THR A 28 -3.25 -9.70 -2.57
C THR A 28 -2.96 -10.89 -1.66
N ARG A 29 -3.52 -12.08 -1.96
CA ARG A 29 -3.20 -13.33 -1.23
C ARG A 29 -1.89 -13.95 -1.70
N TYR A 30 -1.42 -13.62 -2.91
CA TYR A 30 -0.20 -14.18 -3.46
C TYR A 30 1.04 -13.42 -2.97
N ALA A 31 2.16 -14.14 -2.90
CA ALA A 31 3.47 -13.65 -2.44
C ALA A 31 4.05 -12.48 -3.26
N SER A 32 3.34 -11.98 -4.27
CA SER A 32 3.72 -10.81 -5.05
C SER A 32 4.04 -9.62 -4.14
N GLY A 33 3.38 -9.46 -2.99
CA GLY A 33 3.66 -8.38 -2.04
C GLY A 33 4.87 -8.56 -1.11
N MET A 34 5.49 -9.74 -1.04
CA MET A 34 6.52 -10.03 -0.03
C MET A 34 7.84 -9.27 -0.33
N VAL A 35 8.19 -9.14 -1.61
CA VAL A 35 9.39 -8.43 -2.07
C VAL A 35 9.37 -6.97 -1.64
N SER A 36 8.28 -6.30 -1.97
CA SER A 36 8.16 -4.87 -1.72
C SER A 36 7.86 -4.56 -0.24
N ALA A 37 7.36 -5.53 0.53
CA ALA A 37 7.09 -5.37 1.96
C ALA A 37 8.38 -5.21 2.78
N ARG A 38 9.46 -5.89 2.39
CA ARG A 38 10.79 -5.72 3.01
C ARG A 38 11.26 -4.26 2.91
N GLY A 39 11.13 -3.68 1.71
CA GLY A 39 11.46 -2.27 1.47
C GLY A 39 10.61 -1.30 2.29
N LEU A 40 9.31 -1.60 2.46
CA LEU A 40 8.42 -0.79 3.31
C LEU A 40 8.79 -0.84 4.80
N LEU A 41 9.36 -1.95 5.26
CA LEU A 41 9.77 -2.14 6.66
C LEU A 41 11.25 -1.84 6.92
N GLY A 42 12.03 -1.55 5.88
CA GLY A 42 13.47 -1.31 5.98
C GLY A 42 14.27 -2.56 6.38
N ILE A 43 13.82 -3.75 5.96
CA ILE A 43 14.48 -5.02 6.30
C ILE A 43 15.51 -5.35 5.21
N GLU A 44 16.79 -5.23 5.52
CA GLU A 44 17.90 -5.63 4.63
C GLU A 44 18.18 -7.14 4.75
N THR A 45 18.21 -7.90 3.65
CA THR A 45 18.60 -9.33 3.63
C THR A 45 18.98 -9.78 2.22
N THR A 46 19.71 -10.90 2.14
CA THR A 46 20.08 -11.59 0.90
C THR A 46 19.41 -12.97 0.74
N GLY A 47 18.56 -13.38 1.70
CA GLY A 47 17.86 -14.68 1.72
C GLY A 47 16.47 -14.68 1.05
N TRP A 48 15.83 -15.86 0.99
CA TRP A 48 14.46 -15.98 0.49
C TRP A 48 13.48 -15.19 1.37
N GLU A 49 12.53 -14.51 0.74
CA GLU A 49 11.85 -13.39 1.38
C GLU A 49 10.83 -13.79 2.42
N GLY A 50 10.07 -14.85 2.19
CA GLY A 50 9.09 -15.27 3.18
C GLY A 50 9.71 -15.83 4.45
N ASP A 51 10.86 -16.49 4.35
CA ASP A 51 11.61 -16.98 5.52
C ASP A 51 12.15 -15.78 6.31
N THR A 52 12.69 -14.78 5.62
CA THR A 52 13.17 -13.56 6.26
C THR A 52 12.03 -12.80 6.96
N LEU A 53 10.87 -12.61 6.30
CA LEU A 53 9.74 -11.90 6.90
C LEU A 53 9.13 -12.69 8.07
N SER A 54 9.09 -14.02 7.97
CA SER A 54 8.59 -14.89 9.05
C SER A 54 9.52 -14.85 10.26
N GLN A 55 10.83 -14.98 10.06
CA GLN A 55 11.82 -14.83 11.13
C GLN A 55 11.75 -13.44 11.76
N TRP A 56 11.66 -12.38 10.95
CA TRP A 56 11.60 -11.01 11.46
C TRP A 56 10.38 -10.78 12.36
N VAL A 57 9.20 -11.31 12.02
CA VAL A 57 8.01 -11.16 12.86
C VAL A 57 8.05 -12.01 14.11
N GLU A 58 8.69 -13.19 14.07
CA GLU A 58 8.95 -14.01 15.26
C GLU A 58 9.83 -13.26 16.26
N GLU A 59 10.85 -12.54 15.79
CA GLU A 59 11.70 -11.66 16.61
C GLU A 59 10.97 -10.38 17.07
N HIS A 60 9.96 -9.94 16.33
CA HIS A 60 9.19 -8.70 16.58
C HIS A 60 7.67 -8.97 16.67
N PRO A 61 7.19 -9.74 17.66
CA PRO A 61 5.80 -10.22 17.68
C PRO A 61 4.75 -9.09 17.75
N THR A 62 5.11 -7.94 18.33
CA THR A 62 4.23 -6.75 18.39
C THR A 62 4.07 -6.04 17.04
N LYS A 63 4.88 -6.40 16.03
CA LYS A 63 4.87 -5.81 14.69
C LYS A 63 4.10 -6.62 13.66
N GLY A 64 3.50 -7.76 14.04
CA GLY A 64 2.75 -8.61 13.11
C GLY A 64 1.71 -7.87 12.28
N LEU A 65 0.90 -6.99 12.91
CA LEU A 65 -0.08 -6.18 12.19
C LEU A 65 0.55 -5.20 11.18
N HIS A 66 1.73 -4.65 11.48
CA HIS A 66 2.45 -3.76 10.56
C HIS A 66 3.01 -4.55 9.37
N LEU A 67 3.55 -5.75 9.62
CA LEU A 67 4.01 -6.64 8.56
C LEU A 67 2.86 -7.06 7.64
N SER A 68 1.72 -7.48 8.21
CA SER A 68 0.55 -7.86 7.40
C SER A 68 0.06 -6.72 6.52
N LEU A 69 0.03 -5.49 7.04
CA LEU A 69 -0.30 -4.30 6.24
C LEU A 69 0.72 -4.05 5.13
N ALA A 70 2.02 -4.13 5.42
CA ALA A 70 3.07 -3.93 4.43
C ALA A 70 2.98 -4.94 3.28
N VAL A 71 2.71 -6.21 3.57
CA VAL A 71 2.50 -7.25 2.56
C VAL A 71 1.27 -6.96 1.71
N VAL A 72 0.13 -6.62 2.33
CA VAL A 72 -1.10 -6.32 1.59
C VAL A 72 -0.96 -5.06 0.72
N PHE A 73 -0.34 -4.00 1.24
CA PHE A 73 -0.05 -2.79 0.46
C PHE A 73 0.84 -3.09 -0.73
N SER A 74 1.90 -3.86 -0.51
CA SER A 74 2.80 -4.28 -1.58
C SER A 74 2.08 -5.14 -2.62
N GLY A 75 1.16 -6.00 -2.19
CA GLY A 75 0.30 -6.75 -3.10
C GLY A 75 -0.53 -5.83 -3.98
N PHE A 76 -1.19 -4.83 -3.39
CA PHE A 76 -1.94 -3.81 -4.14
C PHE A 76 -1.06 -2.99 -5.08
N GLU A 77 0.11 -2.55 -4.62
CA GLU A 77 1.03 -1.74 -5.43
C GLU A 77 1.65 -2.52 -6.59
N ASN A 78 1.89 -3.82 -6.42
CA ASN A 78 2.46 -4.66 -7.48
C ASN A 78 1.44 -5.06 -8.55
N ILE A 79 0.14 -5.09 -8.22
CA ILE A 79 -0.93 -5.32 -9.20
C ILE A 79 -1.52 -4.02 -9.74
N ALA A 80 -1.27 -2.89 -9.07
CA ALA A 80 -1.64 -1.58 -9.55
C ALA A 80 -1.00 -1.37 -10.92
N ASN A 81 -1.85 -1.33 -11.94
CA ASN A 81 -1.44 -1.16 -13.31
C ASN A 81 -2.11 0.09 -13.88
N ARG A 82 -1.80 0.42 -15.14
CA ARG A 82 -2.37 1.59 -15.80
C ARG A 82 -3.91 1.59 -15.87
N GLU A 83 -4.55 0.41 -15.88
CA GLU A 83 -6.00 0.27 -15.93
C GLU A 83 -6.67 0.64 -14.60
N TRP A 84 -5.98 0.50 -13.45
CA TRP A 84 -6.48 0.98 -12.16
C TRP A 84 -6.76 2.48 -12.17
N TRP A 85 -6.01 3.23 -12.98
CA TRP A 85 -6.14 4.68 -13.07
C TRP A 85 -7.13 5.11 -14.14
N ARG A 86 -7.20 4.38 -15.26
CA ARG A 86 -8.10 4.70 -16.38
C ARG A 86 -9.53 4.22 -16.15
N THR A 87 -9.68 3.07 -15.53
CA THR A 87 -10.97 2.44 -15.24
C THR A 87 -10.95 1.87 -13.82
N PRO A 88 -10.92 2.74 -12.79
CA PRO A 88 -10.88 2.28 -11.41
C PRO A 88 -12.12 1.46 -11.10
N ASP A 89 -11.91 0.22 -10.68
CA ASP A 89 -12.96 -0.67 -10.19
C ASP A 89 -13.28 -0.42 -8.69
N ALA A 90 -14.20 -1.19 -8.13
CA ALA A 90 -14.54 -1.07 -6.70
C ALA A 90 -13.35 -1.39 -5.78
N GLU A 91 -12.37 -2.14 -6.27
CA GLU A 91 -11.23 -2.63 -5.50
C GLU A 91 -10.17 -1.55 -5.33
N SER A 92 -9.67 -1.03 -6.45
CA SER A 92 -8.74 0.08 -6.51
C SER A 92 -9.28 1.32 -5.78
N ARG A 93 -10.57 1.65 -5.98
CA ARG A 93 -11.25 2.73 -5.22
C ARG A 93 -11.26 2.46 -3.72
N GLY A 94 -11.58 1.23 -3.31
CA GLY A 94 -11.63 0.87 -1.90
C GLY A 94 -10.28 1.04 -1.21
N TYR A 95 -9.21 0.59 -1.86
CA TYR A 95 -7.84 0.75 -1.38
C TYR A 95 -7.44 2.22 -1.23
N LEU A 96 -7.63 3.03 -2.27
CA LEU A 96 -7.28 4.46 -2.25
C LEU A 96 -8.08 5.26 -1.21
N ASN A 97 -9.38 5.00 -1.11
CA ASN A 97 -10.22 5.62 -0.09
C ASN A 97 -9.77 5.25 1.32
N GLN A 98 -9.35 4.01 1.55
CA GLN A 98 -8.80 3.61 2.84
C GLN A 98 -7.48 4.33 3.15
N LEU A 99 -6.59 4.48 2.16
CA LEU A 99 -5.35 5.23 2.32
C LEU A 99 -5.64 6.69 2.70
N ALA A 100 -6.57 7.35 2.00
CA ALA A 100 -7.00 8.72 2.29
C ALA A 100 -7.62 8.83 3.70
N ALA A 101 -8.47 7.89 4.10
CA ALA A 101 -9.06 7.84 5.44
C ALA A 101 -8.01 7.70 6.55
N TRP A 102 -6.88 7.05 6.25
CA TRP A 102 -5.73 6.97 7.15
C TRP A 102 -4.78 8.17 7.07
N GLY A 103 -5.11 9.17 6.26
CA GLY A 103 -4.33 10.40 6.10
C GLY A 103 -3.08 10.21 5.24
N TYR A 104 -2.98 9.14 4.46
CA TYR A 104 -1.91 9.01 3.49
C TYR A 104 -2.19 9.91 2.28
N PRO A 105 -1.24 10.76 1.86
CA PRO A 105 -1.44 11.63 0.71
C PRO A 105 -1.59 10.78 -0.54
N LEU A 106 -2.63 11.07 -1.31
CA LEU A 106 -2.85 10.53 -2.65
C LEU A 106 -2.33 11.54 -3.68
N SER A 107 -1.70 11.07 -4.75
CA SER A 107 -1.40 11.90 -5.92
C SER A 107 -2.68 12.34 -6.64
N HIS A 108 -2.58 13.33 -7.55
CA HIS A 108 -3.71 13.81 -8.34
C HIS A 108 -4.45 12.68 -9.07
N VAL A 109 -3.71 11.79 -9.75
CA VAL A 109 -4.28 10.62 -10.45
C VAL A 109 -4.98 9.65 -9.48
N GLU A 110 -4.41 9.44 -8.30
CA GLU A 110 -5.00 8.58 -7.27
C GLU A 110 -6.27 9.22 -6.65
N GLN A 111 -6.33 10.54 -6.53
CA GLN A 111 -7.55 11.25 -6.08
C GLN A 111 -8.68 11.06 -7.11
N LEU A 112 -8.38 11.27 -8.40
CA LEU A 112 -9.32 11.00 -9.48
C LEU A 112 -9.78 9.55 -9.48
N ALA A 113 -8.85 8.60 -9.36
CA ALA A 113 -9.15 7.17 -9.32
C ALA A 113 -10.00 6.78 -8.10
N ALA A 114 -9.82 7.47 -6.96
CA ALA A 114 -10.62 7.29 -5.75
C ALA A 114 -12.04 7.88 -5.85
N GLY A 115 -12.30 8.73 -6.86
CA GLY A 115 -13.52 9.53 -6.96
C GLY A 115 -13.53 10.74 -6.02
N ILE A 116 -12.36 11.20 -5.59
CA ILE A 116 -12.16 12.38 -4.74
C ILE A 116 -11.90 13.57 -5.67
N GLN A 117 -12.56 14.71 -5.43
CA GLN A 117 -12.28 15.93 -6.19
C GLN A 117 -10.84 16.38 -5.91
N PRO A 118 -9.98 16.54 -6.93
CA PRO A 118 -8.58 16.84 -6.69
C PRO A 118 -8.38 18.24 -6.11
N ASP A 119 -7.34 18.38 -5.30
CA ASP A 119 -6.85 19.70 -4.90
C ASP A 119 -6.27 20.43 -6.13
N PRO A 120 -6.80 21.61 -6.51
CA PRO A 120 -6.33 22.35 -7.68
C PRO A 120 -4.84 22.71 -7.58
N ASP A 121 -4.30 22.89 -6.38
CA ASP A 121 -2.89 23.29 -6.17
C ASP A 121 -1.90 22.12 -6.39
N GLN A 122 -2.38 20.88 -6.59
CA GLN A 122 -1.54 19.71 -6.88
C GLN A 122 -1.42 19.37 -8.37
N ALA A 123 -2.14 20.07 -9.25
CA ALA A 123 -2.13 19.82 -10.70
C ALA A 123 -0.88 20.36 -11.40
N ASP A 124 -0.21 21.36 -10.81
CA ASP A 124 0.81 22.18 -11.49
C ASP A 124 2.27 21.77 -11.17
N GLY A 125 2.47 20.70 -10.39
CA GLY A 125 3.78 20.39 -9.79
C GLY A 125 4.69 19.40 -10.53
N GLU A 126 4.27 18.80 -11.64
CA GLU A 126 5.02 17.69 -12.28
C GLU A 126 5.56 18.00 -13.70
N ASP A 127 5.43 19.25 -14.19
CA ASP A 127 5.90 19.64 -15.54
C ASP A 127 7.00 20.73 -15.55
N ALA A 128 7.63 20.99 -14.40
CA ALA A 128 8.65 22.05 -14.26
C ALA A 128 10.04 21.51 -13.84
N ALA A 129 10.41 20.30 -14.27
CA ALA A 129 11.76 19.77 -14.06
C ALA A 129 12.24 18.93 -15.26
N ALA A 130 12.34 19.58 -16.42
CA ALA A 130 13.16 19.11 -17.52
C ALA A 130 13.64 20.30 -18.37
N GLU A 131 14.72 20.95 -17.92
CA GLU A 131 15.71 21.58 -18.80
C GLU A 131 17.10 21.07 -18.41
#